data_AF-A0A2E5UEC8-F1
#
_entry.id   AF-A0A2E5UEC8-F1
#
_cell.length_a   1.000
_cell.length_b   1.000
_cell.length_c   1.000
_cell.angle_alpha   90.00
_cell.angle_beta   90.00
_cell.angle_gamma   90.00
#
_symmetry.space_group_name_H-M   'P 1'
#
loop_
_entity.id
_entity.type
_entity.pdbx_description
1 polymer ?
#
loop_
_entity_poly.entity_id
_entity_poly.type
_entity_poly.pdbx_seq_one_letter_code
_entity_poly.pdbx_strand_id
1 'polypeptide(L)'
;MKNTSIFALAAGMGSLVFATGATADVSVALVSQGDSAYGVGHVYQLVVTGLSDGDRIDAVYGNAEAVLNIEATSSFYQSMFGNESSLGVNPALLAVFPSLADDSFVTIGSMNNVGNNLNTIGIDFSGFEGGGGLATDNGSWFVTPDDAQGAAVDGQVVIGQFTVVGGSGVVADDFASAIVSVQGTVDGSLYNGVGLNAIPAPGALALLGVAGLVSRRRRK
;
A
#
# COMPACT_ATOMS: atom_id res chain seq x y z
N MET A 1 -54.09 36.50 -2.11
CA MET A 1 -53.55 35.40 -1.28
C MET A 1 -53.24 34.22 -2.20
N LYS A 2 -51.97 33.81 -2.22
CA LYS A 2 -51.38 32.52 -2.64
C LYS A 2 -51.65 32.00 -4.07
N ASN A 3 -50.65 32.21 -4.94
CA ASN A 3 -50.32 31.34 -6.07
C ASN A 3 -49.88 29.96 -5.58
N THR A 4 -50.33 28.89 -6.23
CA THR A 4 -49.56 27.64 -6.29
C THR A 4 -49.95 26.83 -7.53
N SER A 5 -49.14 26.93 -8.58
CA SER A 5 -49.16 26.03 -9.72
C SER A 5 -48.48 24.73 -9.31
N ILE A 6 -49.22 23.62 -9.32
CA ILE A 6 -48.70 22.28 -9.07
C ILE A 6 -48.02 21.79 -10.36
N PHE A 7 -46.69 21.85 -10.40
CA PHE A 7 -45.90 21.05 -11.33
C PHE A 7 -45.67 19.69 -10.68
N ALA A 8 -46.39 18.67 -11.17
CA ALA A 8 -46.11 17.29 -10.84
C ALA A 8 -44.74 16.92 -11.42
N LEU A 9 -43.75 16.81 -10.54
CA LEU A 9 -42.43 16.28 -10.84
C LEU A 9 -42.58 14.77 -11.05
N ALA A 10 -42.42 14.31 -12.29
CA ALA A 10 -42.19 12.91 -12.58
C ALA A 10 -40.90 12.49 -11.85
N ALA A 11 -41.04 11.72 -10.77
CA ALA A 11 -39.95 10.98 -10.16
C ALA A 11 -39.55 9.88 -11.14
N GLY A 12 -38.71 10.24 -12.11
CA GLY A 12 -37.99 9.26 -12.91
C GLY A 12 -37.11 8.45 -11.98
N MET A 13 -37.43 7.16 -11.87
CA MET A 13 -36.52 6.16 -11.34
C MET A 13 -35.25 6.13 -12.20
N GLY A 14 -34.30 6.99 -11.86
CA GLY A 14 -32.92 6.84 -12.30
C GLY A 14 -32.33 5.70 -11.50
N SER A 15 -32.50 4.47 -12.00
CA SER A 15 -31.71 3.33 -11.58
C SER A 15 -30.24 3.72 -11.69
N LEU A 16 -29.58 3.92 -10.54
CA LEU A 16 -28.14 3.99 -10.51
C LEU A 16 -27.68 2.57 -10.85
N VAL A 17 -27.35 2.36 -12.12
CA VAL A 17 -26.70 1.16 -12.59
C VAL A 17 -25.43 1.03 -11.76
N PHE A 18 -25.40 0.04 -10.86
CA PHE A 18 -24.15 -0.48 -10.33
C PHE A 18 -23.28 -0.75 -11.56
N ALA A 19 -22.16 -0.05 -11.67
CA ALA A 19 -21.13 -0.43 -12.63
C ALA A 19 -20.80 -1.90 -12.34
N THR A 20 -21.29 -2.77 -13.20
CA THR A 20 -20.94 -4.19 -13.21
C THR A 20 -19.45 -4.24 -13.48
N GLY A 21 -18.68 -4.59 -12.44
CA GLY A 21 -17.27 -5.01 -12.51
C GLY A 21 -16.39 -4.17 -13.44
N ALA A 22 -15.98 -2.98 -13.01
CA ALA A 22 -14.65 -2.55 -13.41
C ALA A 22 -13.67 -3.41 -12.60
N THR A 23 -13.01 -4.37 -13.25
CA THR A 23 -11.80 -4.97 -12.66
C THR A 23 -10.84 -3.80 -12.47
N ALA A 24 -10.56 -3.43 -11.22
CA ALA A 24 -9.52 -2.45 -10.95
C ALA A 24 -8.21 -3.03 -11.49
N ASP A 25 -7.46 -2.23 -12.26
CA ASP A 25 -6.14 -2.65 -12.72
C ASP A 25 -5.25 -2.85 -11.50
N VAL A 26 -4.48 -3.95 -11.46
CA VAL A 26 -3.62 -4.25 -10.32
C VAL A 26 -2.52 -3.21 -10.25
N SER A 27 -2.43 -2.52 -9.12
CA SER A 27 -1.46 -1.44 -8.89
C SER A 27 -0.84 -1.54 -7.51
N VAL A 28 0.22 -0.75 -7.27
CA VAL A 28 0.79 -0.59 -5.93
C VAL A 28 0.59 0.84 -5.45
N ALA A 29 0.43 1.01 -4.13
CA ALA A 29 0.26 2.30 -3.51
C ALA A 29 0.91 2.34 -2.13
N LEU A 30 1.42 3.52 -1.75
CA LEU A 30 1.75 3.84 -0.37
C LEU A 30 0.52 4.47 0.29
N VAL A 31 -0.02 3.78 1.30
CA VAL A 31 -1.18 4.22 2.05
C VAL A 31 -0.73 4.73 3.41
N SER A 32 -0.98 6.01 3.68
CA SER A 32 -0.71 6.64 4.98
C SER A 32 -1.55 5.97 6.08
N GLN A 33 -0.88 5.50 7.12
CA GLN A 33 -1.50 4.93 8.33
C GLN A 33 -1.64 5.96 9.46
N GLY A 34 -1.02 7.13 9.31
CA GLY A 34 -1.02 8.23 10.27
C GLY A 34 0.35 8.47 10.90
N ASP A 35 0.35 9.31 11.93
CA ASP A 35 1.56 9.67 12.67
C ASP A 35 1.98 8.47 13.53
N SER A 36 3.28 8.26 13.64
CA SER A 36 3.87 7.27 14.53
C SER A 36 3.36 7.48 15.96
N ALA A 37 2.89 6.40 16.60
CA ALA A 37 2.47 6.42 17.99
C ALA A 37 3.63 6.77 18.93
N TYR A 38 4.87 6.52 18.49
CA TYR A 38 6.10 6.87 19.16
C TYR A 38 6.65 8.27 18.81
N GLY A 39 5.98 9.00 17.90
CA GLY A 39 6.33 10.37 17.52
C GLY A 39 7.60 10.49 16.67
N VAL A 40 8.03 9.41 16.01
CA VAL A 40 9.27 9.42 15.19
C VAL A 40 9.05 9.92 13.77
N GLY A 41 7.81 9.94 13.28
CA GLY A 41 7.50 10.31 11.90
C GLY A 41 6.11 9.86 11.46
N HIS A 42 5.96 9.50 10.19
CA HIS A 42 4.70 9.02 9.62
C HIS A 42 4.83 7.59 9.12
N VAL A 43 3.81 6.79 9.38
CA VAL A 43 3.75 5.37 9.04
C VAL A 43 3.00 5.19 7.73
N TYR A 44 3.56 4.39 6.84
CA TYR A 44 2.98 4.02 5.55
C TYR A 44 2.93 2.50 5.41
N GLN A 45 1.91 2.02 4.71
CA GLN A 45 1.87 0.65 4.21
C GLN A 45 2.00 0.66 2.70
N LEU A 46 2.93 -0.13 2.17
CA LEU A 46 2.98 -0.43 0.75
C LEU A 46 2.01 -1.57 0.48
N VAL A 47 1.03 -1.34 -0.39
CA VAL A 47 -0.05 -2.28 -0.68
C VAL A 47 -0.14 -2.55 -2.17
N VAL A 48 -0.46 -3.79 -2.52
CA VAL A 48 -0.99 -4.15 -3.84
C VAL A 48 -2.50 -4.01 -3.78
N THR A 49 -3.09 -3.29 -4.73
CA THR A 49 -4.53 -3.00 -4.80
C THR A 49 -5.13 -3.48 -6.10
N GLY A 50 -6.46 -3.54 -6.17
CA GLY A 50 -7.19 -3.95 -7.36
C GLY A 50 -7.34 -5.48 -7.46
N LEU A 51 -7.26 -6.15 -6.32
CA LEU A 51 -7.43 -7.60 -6.20
C LEU A 51 -8.89 -7.92 -5.88
N SER A 52 -9.37 -9.04 -6.41
CA SER A 52 -10.67 -9.64 -6.12
C SER A 52 -10.58 -10.74 -5.07
N ASP A 53 -11.72 -11.25 -4.61
CA ASP A 53 -11.74 -12.43 -3.73
C ASP A 53 -11.16 -13.65 -4.45
N GLY A 54 -10.22 -14.34 -3.79
CA GLY A 54 -9.45 -15.45 -4.38
C GLY A 54 -8.15 -15.04 -5.09
N ASP A 55 -7.91 -13.74 -5.29
CA ASP A 55 -6.62 -13.25 -5.78
C ASP A 55 -5.57 -13.28 -4.67
N ARG A 56 -4.30 -13.27 -5.09
CA ARG A 56 -3.16 -13.38 -4.16
C ARG A 56 -1.88 -12.78 -4.74
N ILE A 57 -1.00 -12.41 -3.83
CA ILE A 57 0.38 -12.02 -4.11
C ILE A 57 1.32 -12.95 -3.36
N ASP A 58 2.30 -13.49 -4.08
CA ASP A 58 3.19 -14.55 -3.61
C ASP A 58 4.63 -14.10 -3.51
N ALA A 59 5.05 -13.13 -4.33
CA ALA A 59 6.41 -12.63 -4.29
C ALA A 59 6.46 -11.15 -4.61
N VAL A 60 7.41 -10.48 -3.97
CA VAL A 60 7.88 -9.15 -4.34
C VAL A 60 9.35 -9.26 -4.65
N TYR A 61 9.80 -8.65 -5.74
CA TYR A 61 11.14 -8.86 -6.25
C TYR A 61 11.69 -7.68 -7.04
N GLY A 62 13.01 -7.68 -7.19
CA GLY A 62 13.76 -6.86 -8.13
C GLY A 62 14.56 -7.73 -9.09
N ASN A 63 14.69 -7.29 -10.33
CA ASN A 63 15.50 -7.95 -11.35
C ASN A 63 16.29 -6.90 -12.18
N ALA A 64 17.11 -7.35 -13.13
CA ALA A 64 17.89 -6.45 -13.99
C ALA A 64 17.03 -5.55 -14.92
N GLU A 65 15.76 -5.91 -15.16
CA GLU A 65 14.83 -5.11 -15.96
C GLU A 65 14.16 -4.01 -15.12
N ALA A 66 13.77 -4.35 -13.89
CA ALA A 66 13.16 -3.47 -12.91
C ALA A 66 13.78 -3.72 -11.54
N VAL A 67 14.74 -2.85 -11.21
CA VAL A 67 15.36 -2.81 -9.88
C VAL A 67 14.28 -2.47 -8.86
N LEU A 68 14.15 -3.31 -7.83
CA LEU A 68 13.35 -2.97 -6.67
C LEU A 68 14.06 -1.84 -5.95
N ASN A 69 13.35 -0.75 -5.66
CA ASN A 69 13.92 0.40 -4.97
C ASN A 69 12.86 1.10 -4.11
N ILE A 70 13.06 1.09 -2.79
CA ILE A 70 12.20 1.76 -1.82
C ILE A 70 13.10 2.68 -0.99
N GLU A 71 12.93 3.98 -1.16
CA GLU A 71 13.83 5.01 -0.61
C GLU A 71 12.99 6.16 -0.03
N ALA A 72 13.21 6.46 1.25
CA ALA A 72 12.67 7.66 1.89
C ALA A 72 13.45 8.91 1.46
N THR A 73 12.84 10.09 1.52
CA THR A 73 13.60 11.35 1.36
C THR A 73 14.48 11.68 2.57
N SER A 74 14.16 11.09 3.73
CA SER A 74 14.96 11.16 4.96
C SER A 74 15.59 9.80 5.30
N SER A 75 14.99 9.03 6.20
CA SER A 75 15.42 7.71 6.64
C SER A 75 14.22 6.89 7.12
N PHE A 76 14.32 5.57 7.06
CA PHE A 76 13.34 4.69 7.69
C PHE A 76 13.64 4.52 9.18
N TYR A 77 12.59 4.49 9.99
CA TYR A 77 12.70 4.14 11.40
C TYR A 77 12.87 2.63 11.55
N GLN A 78 13.87 2.22 12.35
CA GLN A 78 14.16 0.84 12.68
C GLN A 78 14.14 0.64 14.19
N SER A 79 13.34 -0.31 14.66
CA SER A 79 13.21 -0.67 16.06
C SER A 79 14.32 -1.62 16.46
N MET A 80 14.92 -1.40 17.63
CA MET A 80 15.93 -2.33 18.17
C MET A 80 15.37 -3.72 18.54
N PHE A 81 14.03 -3.86 18.55
CA PHE A 81 13.32 -5.11 18.81
C PHE A 81 12.68 -5.69 17.55
N GLY A 82 12.89 -5.02 16.41
CA GLY A 82 12.41 -5.40 15.10
C GLY A 82 13.39 -6.25 14.31
N ASN A 83 13.13 -6.36 13.03
CA ASN A 83 14.01 -6.95 12.01
C ASN A 83 13.50 -6.51 10.63
N GLU A 84 14.21 -6.92 9.59
CA GLU A 84 13.96 -6.53 8.20
C GLU A 84 12.58 -6.93 7.66
N SER A 85 11.90 -7.86 8.33
CA SER A 85 10.61 -8.38 7.93
C SER A 85 9.62 -8.47 9.09
N SER A 86 8.34 -8.65 8.75
CA SER A 86 7.26 -8.84 9.71
C SER A 86 7.48 -10.02 10.68
N LEU A 87 8.41 -10.94 10.39
CA LEU A 87 8.86 -11.98 11.31
C LEU A 87 9.56 -11.43 12.56
N GLY A 88 10.11 -10.21 12.49
CA GLY A 88 10.66 -9.47 13.63
C GLY A 88 9.60 -8.94 14.59
N VAL A 89 8.38 -8.72 14.10
CA VAL A 89 7.31 -8.14 14.90
C VAL A 89 6.65 -9.23 15.74
N ASN A 90 7.02 -9.30 17.01
CA ASN A 90 6.40 -10.19 17.99
C ASN A 90 5.26 -9.46 18.74
N PRO A 91 3.99 -9.87 18.59
CA PRO A 91 2.86 -9.21 19.24
C PRO A 91 2.96 -9.15 20.77
N ALA A 92 3.62 -10.12 21.40
CA ALA A 92 3.83 -10.15 22.85
C ALA A 92 4.75 -9.01 23.33
N LEU A 93 5.61 -8.48 22.45
CA LEU A 93 6.53 -7.39 22.77
C LEU A 93 5.90 -6.01 22.61
N LEU A 94 4.82 -5.86 21.81
CA LEU A 94 4.20 -4.57 21.51
C LEU A 94 3.68 -3.84 22.76
N ALA A 95 3.20 -4.59 23.77
CA ALA A 95 2.72 -3.99 25.02
C ALA A 95 3.84 -3.41 25.90
N VAL A 96 5.08 -3.90 25.72
CA VAL A 96 6.25 -3.49 26.52
C VAL A 96 7.12 -2.50 25.73
N PHE A 97 7.20 -2.68 24.42
CA PHE A 97 7.96 -1.88 23.48
C PHE A 97 7.03 -1.36 22.37
N PRO A 98 6.25 -0.29 22.65
CA PRO A 98 5.34 0.28 21.66
C PRO A 98 6.04 0.76 20.38
N SER A 99 7.33 1.08 20.48
CA SER A 99 8.14 1.50 19.34
C SER A 99 8.25 0.43 18.24
N LEU A 100 8.06 -0.85 18.58
CA LEU A 100 8.03 -1.94 17.60
C LEU A 100 6.81 -1.88 16.67
N ALA A 101 5.72 -1.20 17.06
CA ALA A 101 4.55 -1.03 16.20
C ALA A 101 4.85 -0.14 14.99
N ASP A 102 5.77 0.81 15.14
CA ASP A 102 6.15 1.77 14.12
C ASP A 102 7.39 1.32 13.33
N ASP A 103 7.85 0.08 13.51
CA ASP A 103 9.02 -0.47 12.83
C ASP A 103 8.84 -0.53 11.30
N SER A 104 9.94 -0.43 10.55
CA SER A 104 9.93 -0.54 9.10
C SER A 104 10.37 -1.93 8.67
N PHE A 105 9.51 -2.63 7.93
CA PHE A 105 9.77 -4.02 7.56
C PHE A 105 9.05 -4.42 6.26
N VAL A 106 9.57 -5.43 5.58
CA VAL A 106 8.89 -6.04 4.43
C VAL A 106 7.93 -7.16 4.86
N THR A 107 6.88 -7.39 4.08
CA THR A 107 5.95 -8.48 4.35
C THR A 107 5.18 -8.95 3.11
N ILE A 108 4.34 -9.97 3.28
CA ILE A 108 3.22 -10.32 2.40
C ILE A 108 2.04 -10.72 3.30
N GLY A 109 1.07 -9.82 3.42
CA GLY A 109 -0.22 -9.96 4.11
C GLY A 109 -0.21 -10.11 5.63
N SER A 110 0.85 -10.67 6.24
CA SER A 110 0.95 -10.77 7.70
C SER A 110 1.76 -9.62 8.31
N MET A 111 1.29 -9.02 9.40
CA MET A 111 1.96 -7.88 10.04
C MET A 111 2.84 -8.29 11.23
N ASN A 112 2.96 -9.60 11.51
CA ASN A 112 3.71 -10.11 12.64
C ASN A 112 4.19 -11.55 12.41
N ASN A 113 4.87 -12.12 13.40
CA ASN A 113 5.45 -13.45 13.30
C ASN A 113 4.48 -14.64 13.48
N VAL A 114 3.21 -14.39 13.80
CA VAL A 114 2.24 -15.47 14.10
C VAL A 114 1.65 -16.01 12.80
N GLY A 115 1.91 -17.28 12.50
CA GLY A 115 1.42 -17.93 11.28
C GLY A 115 2.02 -17.35 9.99
N ASN A 116 3.19 -16.73 10.11
CA ASN A 116 3.88 -16.06 9.03
C ASN A 116 5.02 -16.93 8.50
N ASN A 117 4.93 -17.30 7.22
CA ASN A 117 5.89 -18.14 6.51
C ASN A 117 6.63 -17.34 5.42
N LEU A 118 6.93 -16.06 5.69
CA LEU A 118 7.70 -15.22 4.78
C LEU A 118 9.12 -15.76 4.61
N ASN A 119 9.61 -15.75 3.37
CA ASN A 119 10.96 -16.14 3.01
C ASN A 119 11.65 -15.00 2.26
N THR A 120 12.98 -14.94 2.31
CA THR A 120 13.79 -13.97 1.57
C THR A 120 14.93 -14.69 0.84
N ILE A 121 15.32 -14.15 -0.31
CA ILE A 121 16.46 -14.66 -1.09
C ILE A 121 17.10 -13.52 -1.89
N GLY A 122 18.43 -13.43 -1.87
CA GLY A 122 19.18 -12.51 -2.74
C GLY A 122 19.02 -11.01 -2.40
N ILE A 123 18.47 -10.67 -1.23
CA ILE A 123 18.34 -9.29 -0.77
C ILE A 123 19.33 -9.04 0.37
N ASP A 124 20.07 -7.94 0.29
CA ASP A 124 20.85 -7.40 1.41
C ASP A 124 20.04 -6.32 2.12
N PHE A 125 19.59 -6.63 3.34
CA PHE A 125 18.83 -5.72 4.17
C PHE A 125 19.70 -4.85 5.08
N SER A 126 21.03 -5.01 5.09
CA SER A 126 21.89 -4.32 6.05
C SER A 126 21.80 -2.79 5.97
N GLY A 127 21.65 -2.24 4.76
CA GLY A 127 21.40 -0.81 4.56
C GLY A 127 20.03 -0.37 5.08
N PHE A 128 19.01 -1.19 4.83
CA PHE A 128 17.64 -0.95 5.27
C PHE A 128 17.50 -0.98 6.80
N GLU A 129 18.09 -1.98 7.45
CA GLU A 129 18.16 -2.10 8.93
C GLU A 129 18.98 -0.97 9.57
N GLY A 130 19.84 -0.31 8.79
CA GLY A 130 20.53 0.92 9.18
C GLY A 130 19.69 2.20 9.03
N GLY A 131 18.43 2.10 8.59
CA GLY A 131 17.54 3.22 8.29
C GLY A 131 17.68 3.80 6.87
N GLY A 132 18.51 3.19 6.01
CA GLY A 132 18.60 3.53 4.59
C GLY A 132 17.47 2.88 3.78
N GLY A 133 17.46 3.09 2.46
CA GLY A 133 16.51 2.40 1.59
C GLY A 133 16.85 0.94 1.31
N LEU A 134 15.95 0.32 0.54
CA LEU A 134 16.05 -1.07 0.11
C LEU A 134 16.13 -1.12 -1.41
N ALA A 135 17.24 -1.65 -1.93
CA ALA A 135 17.45 -1.80 -3.37
C ALA A 135 18.00 -3.19 -3.73
N THR A 136 17.44 -3.81 -4.77
CA THR A 136 17.97 -5.07 -5.33
C THR A 136 17.56 -5.25 -6.79
N ASP A 137 18.47 -5.81 -7.58
CA ASP A 137 18.24 -6.22 -8.97
C ASP A 137 18.30 -7.76 -9.15
N ASN A 138 18.36 -8.51 -8.05
CA ASN A 138 18.41 -9.96 -8.06
C ASN A 138 17.99 -10.56 -6.71
N GLY A 139 16.82 -10.13 -6.21
CA GLY A 139 16.35 -10.55 -4.90
C GLY A 139 14.84 -10.49 -4.76
N SER A 140 14.32 -11.28 -3.83
CA SER A 140 12.89 -11.39 -3.55
C SER A 140 12.61 -11.70 -2.08
N TRP A 141 11.47 -11.23 -1.59
CA TRP A 141 10.76 -11.86 -0.49
C TRP A 141 9.46 -12.48 -0.99
N PHE A 142 9.11 -13.65 -0.46
CA PHE A 142 8.04 -14.46 -1.02
C PHE A 142 7.39 -15.38 0.03
N VAL A 143 6.22 -15.87 -0.33
CA VAL A 143 5.44 -16.90 0.36
C VAL A 143 5.07 -17.97 -0.66
N THR A 144 4.61 -19.13 -0.19
CA THR A 144 4.19 -20.23 -1.06
C THR A 144 2.70 -20.17 -1.36
N PRO A 145 2.24 -20.84 -2.44
CA PRO A 145 0.83 -21.03 -2.72
C PRO A 145 -0.01 -21.61 -1.57
N ASP A 146 0.60 -22.30 -0.61
CA ASP A 146 -0.14 -22.87 0.53
C ASP A 146 -0.28 -21.89 1.71
N ASP A 147 0.44 -20.77 1.67
CA ASP A 147 0.43 -19.77 2.75
C ASP A 147 -0.76 -18.82 2.59
N ALA A 148 -1.71 -18.90 3.51
CA ALA A 148 -2.94 -18.09 3.48
C ALA A 148 -2.67 -16.57 3.54
N GLN A 149 -1.50 -16.14 4.05
CA GLN A 149 -1.13 -14.74 4.14
C GLN A 149 -0.94 -14.06 2.77
N GLY A 150 -0.75 -14.81 1.69
CA GLY A 150 -0.69 -14.24 0.34
C GLY A 150 -2.05 -13.81 -0.23
N ALA A 151 -3.15 -14.26 0.36
CA ALA A 151 -4.50 -13.98 -0.14
C ALA A 151 -4.89 -12.52 0.07
N ALA A 152 -5.61 -11.96 -0.92
CA ALA A 152 -6.16 -10.62 -0.82
C ALA A 152 -7.18 -10.51 0.33
N VAL A 153 -7.05 -9.44 1.12
CA VAL A 153 -8.00 -9.05 2.15
C VAL A 153 -8.52 -7.67 1.79
N ASP A 154 -9.84 -7.51 1.70
CA ASP A 154 -10.50 -6.27 1.28
C ASP A 154 -9.96 -5.71 -0.06
N GLY A 155 -9.61 -6.62 -0.97
CA GLY A 155 -9.10 -6.32 -2.30
C GLY A 155 -7.66 -5.81 -2.34
N GLN A 156 -6.89 -6.06 -1.28
CA GLN A 156 -5.50 -5.63 -1.15
C GLN A 156 -4.61 -6.69 -0.50
N VAL A 157 -3.30 -6.59 -0.74
CA VAL A 157 -2.28 -7.32 0.04
C VAL A 157 -1.22 -6.31 0.48
N VAL A 158 -0.98 -6.23 1.80
CA VAL A 158 0.10 -5.41 2.35
C VAL A 158 1.43 -6.12 2.08
N ILE A 159 2.39 -5.39 1.50
CA ILE A 159 3.71 -5.94 1.14
C ILE A 159 4.88 -5.27 1.87
N GLY A 160 4.60 -4.29 2.73
CA GLY A 160 5.58 -3.70 3.63
C GLY A 160 4.98 -2.59 4.48
N GLN A 161 5.64 -2.28 5.59
CA GLN A 161 5.38 -1.11 6.42
C GLN A 161 6.65 -0.27 6.49
N PHE A 162 6.51 1.04 6.33
CA PHE A 162 7.63 1.97 6.29
C PHE A 162 7.29 3.21 7.10
N THR A 163 8.10 3.49 8.12
CA THR A 163 7.96 4.70 8.92
C THR A 163 9.03 5.68 8.53
N VAL A 164 8.63 6.78 7.90
CA VAL A 164 9.55 7.83 7.43
C VAL A 164 9.82 8.79 8.58
N VAL A 165 11.08 8.84 9.03
CA VAL A 165 11.50 9.69 10.15
C VAL A 165 11.29 11.16 9.79
N GLY A 166 10.54 11.87 10.63
CA GLY A 166 10.19 13.28 10.37
C GLY A 166 9.38 13.50 9.09
N GLY A 167 8.68 12.47 8.59
CA GLY A 167 7.79 12.58 7.45
C GLY A 167 6.73 13.66 7.63
N SER A 168 6.02 13.96 6.56
CA SER A 168 4.93 14.94 6.50
C SER A 168 3.54 14.31 6.39
N GLY A 169 3.48 13.00 6.10
CA GLY A 169 2.25 12.30 5.76
C GLY A 169 1.88 12.41 4.27
N VAL A 170 2.69 13.10 3.46
CA VAL A 170 2.54 13.21 2.01
C VAL A 170 3.55 12.30 1.31
N VAL A 171 3.05 11.26 0.63
CA VAL A 171 3.87 10.25 -0.08
C VAL A 171 4.92 10.88 -1.00
N ALA A 172 4.54 11.92 -1.76
CA ALA A 172 5.43 12.56 -2.73
C ALA A 172 6.57 13.38 -2.08
N ASP A 173 6.41 13.78 -0.82
CA ASP A 173 7.43 14.51 -0.06
C ASP A 173 8.30 13.55 0.78
N ASP A 174 7.71 12.43 1.22
CA ASP A 174 8.34 11.49 2.15
C ASP A 174 9.11 10.34 1.47
N PHE A 175 8.82 10.04 0.20
CA PHE A 175 9.50 8.99 -0.57
C PHE A 175 10.21 9.55 -1.81
N ALA A 176 11.49 9.21 -1.95
CA ALA A 176 12.26 9.48 -3.17
C ALA A 176 11.98 8.43 -4.25
N SER A 177 11.66 7.19 -3.84
CA SER A 177 11.32 6.09 -4.75
C SER A 177 10.51 5.02 -4.03
N ALA A 178 9.59 4.37 -4.73
CA ALA A 178 8.90 3.17 -4.26
C ALA A 178 8.50 2.32 -5.47
N ILE A 179 9.46 1.58 -6.01
CA ILE A 179 9.33 0.75 -7.20
C ILE A 179 9.53 -0.71 -6.78
N VAL A 180 8.56 -1.56 -7.13
CA VAL A 180 8.59 -2.99 -6.85
C VAL A 180 8.04 -3.78 -8.03
N SER A 181 8.50 -5.02 -8.19
CA SER A 181 7.80 -5.99 -9.03
C SER A 181 7.10 -7.02 -8.16
N VAL A 182 5.93 -7.50 -8.57
CA VAL A 182 5.13 -8.46 -7.80
C VAL A 182 4.66 -9.61 -8.69
N GLN A 183 4.58 -10.80 -8.09
CA GLN A 183 4.04 -12.01 -8.70
C GLN A 183 2.95 -12.61 -7.84
N GLY A 184 1.99 -13.27 -8.47
CA GLY A 184 0.91 -13.95 -7.79
C GLY A 184 -0.10 -14.55 -8.76
N THR A 185 -1.34 -14.68 -8.30
CA THR A 185 -2.46 -15.13 -9.13
C THR A 185 -3.58 -14.09 -9.03
N VAL A 186 -4.03 -13.61 -10.19
CA VAL A 186 -5.10 -12.61 -10.32
C VAL A 186 -6.11 -13.14 -11.34
N ASP A 187 -7.39 -13.13 -10.98
CA ASP A 187 -8.49 -13.68 -11.78
C ASP A 187 -8.21 -15.13 -12.26
N GLY A 188 -7.59 -15.94 -11.39
CA GLY A 188 -7.24 -17.33 -11.65
C GLY A 188 -6.09 -17.56 -12.64
N SER A 189 -5.38 -16.50 -13.05
CA SER A 189 -4.23 -16.57 -13.95
C SER A 189 -2.96 -16.08 -13.26
N LEU A 190 -1.80 -16.59 -13.69
CA LEU A 190 -0.51 -16.08 -13.21
C LEU A 190 -0.39 -14.59 -13.55
N TYR A 191 -0.05 -13.79 -12.54
CA TYR A 191 0.16 -12.36 -12.67
C TYR A 191 1.62 -12.02 -12.42
N ASN A 192 2.14 -11.07 -13.20
CA ASN A 192 3.49 -10.56 -13.07
C ASN A 192 3.51 -9.06 -13.38
N GLY A 193 3.48 -8.23 -12.34
CA GLY A 193 3.62 -6.78 -12.43
C GLY A 193 5.08 -6.39 -12.29
N VAL A 194 5.66 -5.77 -13.32
CA VAL A 194 7.10 -5.43 -13.37
C VAL A 194 7.29 -3.93 -13.18
N GLY A 195 8.12 -3.53 -12.22
CA GLY A 195 8.49 -2.12 -12.00
C GLY A 195 7.31 -1.20 -11.68
N LEU A 196 6.35 -1.69 -10.89
CA LEU A 196 5.19 -0.91 -10.46
C LEU A 196 5.65 0.22 -9.52
N ASN A 197 5.15 1.44 -9.75
CA ASN A 197 5.52 2.62 -8.97
C ASN A 197 4.38 3.02 -8.02
N ALA A 198 4.68 3.07 -6.72
CA ALA A 198 3.73 3.40 -5.67
C ALA A 198 3.61 4.91 -5.38
N ILE A 199 4.50 5.72 -5.96
CA ILE A 199 4.44 7.19 -5.86
C ILE A 199 3.51 7.71 -6.97
N PRO A 200 2.38 8.35 -6.63
CA PRO A 200 1.46 8.88 -7.64
C PRO A 200 2.14 9.90 -8.55
N ALA A 201 1.85 9.83 -9.85
CA ALA A 201 2.27 10.88 -10.77
C ALA A 201 1.69 12.23 -10.31
N PRO A 202 2.44 13.35 -10.38
CA PRO A 202 1.98 14.66 -9.90
C PRO A 202 0.61 15.11 -10.44
N GLY A 203 0.22 14.65 -11.64
CA GLY A 203 -1.07 14.94 -12.26
C GLY A 203 -2.28 14.16 -11.70
N ALA A 204 -2.07 12.99 -11.08
CA ALA A 204 -3.17 12.18 -10.53
C ALA A 204 -3.81 12.84 -9.30
N LEU A 205 -3.00 13.54 -8.50
CA LEU A 205 -3.47 14.29 -7.32
C LEU A 205 -4.30 15.53 -7.71
N ALA A 206 -3.95 16.20 -8.82
CA ALA A 206 -4.66 17.39 -9.29
C ALA A 206 -6.07 17.08 -9.82
N LEU A 207 -6.28 15.91 -10.42
CA LEU A 207 -7.58 15.52 -11.01
C LEU A 207 -8.62 15.18 -9.92
N LEU A 208 -8.18 14.60 -8.80
CA LEU A 208 -9.05 14.34 -7.65
C LEU A 208 -9.54 15.66 -6.99
N GLY A 209 -8.67 16.68 -6.95
CA GLY A 209 -9.01 18.00 -6.41
C GLY A 209 -10.00 18.80 -7.29
N VAL A 210 -10.00 18.60 -8.60
CA VAL A 210 -10.89 19.31 -9.53
C VAL A 210 -12.29 18.68 -9.59
N ALA A 211 -12.41 17.36 -9.39
CA ALA A 211 -13.71 16.68 -9.34
C ALA A 211 -14.61 17.17 -8.19
N GLY A 212 -14.03 17.66 -7.09
CA GLY A 212 -14.77 18.20 -5.94
C GLY A 212 -15.30 19.63 -6.10
N LEU A 213 -14.87 20.39 -7.11
CA LEU A 213 -15.16 21.83 -7.21
C LEU A 213 -16.33 22.22 -8.13
N VAL A 214 -16.95 21.26 -8.83
CA VAL A 214 -18.07 21.56 -9.74
C VAL A 214 -19.40 21.49 -8.99
N SER A 215 -19.63 22.46 -8.09
CA SER A 215 -20.94 22.70 -7.46
C SER A 215 -21.40 24.16 -7.64
N ARG A 216 -22.22 24.34 -8.68
CA ARG A 216 -23.45 25.16 -8.70
C ARG A 216 -23.33 26.68 -8.52
N ARG A 217 -23.14 27.42 -9.63
CA ARG A 217 -23.49 28.85 -9.72
C ARG A 217 -24.96 29.01 -10.19
N ARG A 218 -25.90 29.18 -9.25
CA ARG A 218 -27.27 29.64 -9.55
C ARG A 218 -27.20 31.10 -10.02
N ARG A 219 -27.66 31.39 -11.25
CA ARG A 219 -27.96 32.77 -11.68
C ARG A 219 -29.23 33.23 -10.97
N LYS A 220 -29.21 34.48 -10.49
CA LYS A 220 -30.38 35.22 -9.98
C LYS A 220 -31.34 35.55 -11.12
#